data_AF-A0AAV0YGZ2-F1
#
_entry.id   AF-A0AAV0YGZ2-F1
#
_cell.length_a   1.000
_cell.length_b   1.000
_cell.length_c   1.000
_cell.angle_alpha   90.00
_cell.angle_beta   90.00
_cell.angle_gamma   90.00
#
_symmetry.space_group_name_H-M   'P 1'
#
loop_
_entity.id
_entity.type
_entity.pdbx_description
1 polymer ?
#
loop_
_entity_poly.entity_id
_entity_poly.type
_entity_poly.pdbx_seq_one_letter_code
_entity_poly.pdbx_strand_id
1 'polypeptide(L)'
;MITWPMFADQFFNEKLLVDVLKIGVSVGSKLNKFWLGIVEEIVVKREEIAKAVEILMGNDQEGKEMRTRAKKLGDAAKRTIEEGGDSYNNLVQLIDELKSLKISKALCS
;
A
#
# COMPACT_ATOMS: atom_id res chain seq x y z
N MET A 1 0.31 5.59 -8.32
CA MET A 1 0.14 4.17 -8.68
C MET A 1 -1.21 3.99 -9.34
N ILE A 2 -1.32 3.12 -10.34
CA ILE A 2 -2.63 2.77 -10.91
C ILE A 2 -3.13 1.52 -10.17
N THR A 3 -4.29 1.58 -9.52
CA THR A 3 -4.84 0.45 -8.75
C THR A 3 -5.82 -0.36 -9.60
N TRP A 4 -5.59 -1.67 -9.62
CA TRP A 4 -6.45 -2.63 -10.29
C TRP A 4 -6.70 -3.82 -9.36
N PRO A 5 -7.63 -3.69 -8.40
CA PRO A 5 -7.94 -4.77 -7.47
C PRO A 5 -8.60 -5.94 -8.20
N MET A 6 -8.13 -7.15 -7.88
CA MET A 6 -8.62 -8.43 -8.40
C MET A 6 -9.32 -9.24 -7.32
N PHE A 7 -8.76 -9.32 -6.10
CA PHE A 7 -9.33 -10.09 -5.00
C PHE A 7 -8.78 -9.67 -3.61
N ALA A 8 -9.43 -10.18 -2.56
CA ALA A 8 -9.03 -10.07 -1.16
C ALA A 8 -8.83 -8.62 -0.65
N ASP A 9 -7.70 -8.36 -0.01
CA ASP A 9 -7.35 -7.11 0.67
C ASP A 9 -7.07 -5.96 -0.31
N GLN A 10 -6.90 -6.25 -1.60
CA GLN A 10 -6.58 -5.26 -2.62
C GLN A 10 -7.62 -4.14 -2.73
N PHE A 11 -8.89 -4.42 -2.42
CA PHE A 11 -9.94 -3.40 -2.38
C PHE A 11 -9.73 -2.40 -1.22
N PHE A 12 -9.27 -2.87 -0.06
CA PHE A 12 -8.91 -1.99 1.05
C PHE A 12 -7.63 -1.22 0.76
N ASN A 13 -6.64 -1.89 0.16
CA ASN A 13 -5.39 -1.24 -0.24
C ASN A 13 -5.66 -0.14 -1.28
N GLU A 14 -6.56 -0.38 -2.25
CA GLU A 14 -6.99 0.67 -3.18
C GLU A 14 -7.56 1.88 -2.44
N LYS A 15 -8.46 1.67 -1.48
CA LYS A 15 -9.03 2.77 -0.68
C LYS A 15 -7.99 3.54 0.11
N LEU A 16 -7.03 2.85 0.70
CA LEU A 16 -5.89 3.48 1.36
C LEU A 16 -5.08 4.35 0.38
N LEU A 17 -4.79 3.84 -0.82
CA LEU A 17 -3.93 4.51 -1.79
C LEU A 17 -4.60 5.68 -2.51
N VAL A 18 -5.88 5.54 -2.85
CA VAL A 18 -6.66 6.53 -3.62
C VAL A 18 -7.31 7.55 -2.69
N ASP A 19 -8.06 7.10 -1.68
CA ASP A 19 -8.92 7.99 -0.90
C ASP A 19 -8.15 8.63 0.28
N VAL A 20 -7.30 7.85 0.96
CA VAL A 20 -6.59 8.30 2.18
C VAL A 20 -5.26 8.96 1.83
N LEU A 21 -4.33 8.22 1.22
CA LEU A 21 -2.99 8.71 0.89
C LEU A 21 -2.98 9.60 -0.35
N LYS A 22 -4.00 9.47 -1.22
CA LYS A 22 -4.13 10.21 -2.48
C LYS A 22 -2.88 10.09 -3.36
N ILE A 23 -2.29 8.90 -3.43
CA ILE A 23 -1.09 8.58 -4.23
C ILE A 23 -1.40 7.64 -5.40
N GLY A 24 -2.67 7.30 -5.62
CA GLY A 24 -3.08 6.42 -6.70
C GLY A 24 -4.33 6.86 -7.45
N VAL A 25 -4.52 6.24 -8.61
CA VAL A 25 -5.69 6.38 -9.48
C VAL A 25 -6.29 4.99 -9.66
N SER A 26 -7.59 4.85 -9.41
CA SER A 26 -8.31 3.60 -9.69
C SER A 26 -8.66 3.48 -11.15
N VAL A 27 -8.49 2.28 -11.70
CA VAL A 27 -8.93 1.92 -13.05
C VAL A 27 -10.45 1.69 -13.11
N GLY A 28 -11.13 1.64 -11.95
CA GLY A 28 -12.57 1.46 -11.89
C GLY A 28 -13.03 0.00 -11.75
N SER A 29 -12.13 -0.90 -11.31
CA SER A 29 -12.51 -2.29 -10.95
C SER A 29 -13.34 -2.28 -9.65
N LYS A 30 -14.66 -2.07 -9.79
CA LYS A 30 -15.56 -1.84 -8.64
C LYS A 30 -16.12 -3.09 -7.98
N LEU A 31 -15.84 -4.28 -8.52
CA LEU A 31 -16.58 -5.49 -8.13
C LEU A 31 -15.64 -6.57 -7.58
N ASN A 32 -15.87 -6.91 -6.31
CA ASN A 32 -15.20 -8.01 -5.66
C ASN A 32 -15.86 -9.33 -6.09
N LYS A 33 -15.28 -9.96 -7.11
CA LYS A 33 -15.78 -11.18 -7.76
C LYS A 33 -16.00 -12.34 -6.78
N PHE A 34 -15.20 -12.39 -5.71
CA PHE A 34 -15.27 -13.46 -4.70
C PHE A 34 -16.56 -13.40 -3.86
N TRP A 35 -17.04 -12.20 -3.51
CA TRP A 35 -18.25 -12.06 -2.69
C TRP A 35 -19.54 -12.15 -3.49
N LEU A 36 -19.50 -11.88 -4.79
CA LEU A 36 -20.70 -11.78 -5.61
C LEU A 36 -21.03 -13.06 -6.38
N GLY A 37 -20.12 -14.05 -6.42
CA GLY A 37 -20.34 -15.28 -7.21
C GLY A 37 -20.52 -15.03 -8.71
N ILE A 38 -20.17 -13.83 -9.18
CA ILE A 38 -20.33 -13.41 -10.57
C ILE A 38 -19.16 -13.98 -11.37
N VAL A 39 -19.49 -14.88 -12.30
CA VAL A 39 -18.57 -15.49 -13.27
C VAL A 39 -18.36 -14.56 -14.49
N GLU A 40 -19.22 -13.54 -14.64
CA GLU A 40 -19.15 -12.64 -15.79
C GLU A 40 -17.93 -11.71 -15.69
N GLU A 41 -17.12 -11.75 -16.73
CA GLU A 41 -15.85 -11.03 -16.77
C GLU A 41 -16.14 -9.54 -16.98
N ILE A 42 -16.19 -8.80 -15.89
CA ILE A 42 -16.27 -7.33 -15.96
C ILE A 42 -14.90 -6.84 -16.42
N VAL A 43 -14.79 -6.68 -17.73
CA VAL A 43 -13.59 -6.22 -18.40
C VAL A 43 -13.53 -4.70 -18.31
N VAL A 44 -12.48 -4.20 -17.67
CA VAL A 44 -12.10 -2.79 -17.72
C VAL A 44 -11.86 -2.40 -19.19
N LYS A 45 -12.45 -1.29 -19.61
CA LYS A 45 -12.29 -0.82 -20.99
C LYS A 45 -10.94 -0.13 -21.18
N ARG A 46 -10.37 -0.23 -22.39
CA ARG A 46 -9.10 0.44 -22.74
C ARG A 46 -9.13 1.95 -22.47
N GLU A 47 -10.29 2.58 -22.63
CA GLU A 47 -10.49 4.01 -22.38
C GLU A 47 -10.33 4.37 -20.91
N GLU A 48 -10.75 3.50 -19.99
CA GLU A 48 -10.59 3.69 -18.54
C GLU A 48 -9.11 3.58 -18.15
N ILE A 49 -8.39 2.64 -18.76
CA ILE A 49 -6.94 2.48 -18.58
C ILE A 49 -6.21 3.73 -19.10
N ALA A 50 -6.52 4.17 -20.32
CA ALA A 50 -5.90 5.36 -20.91
C ALA A 50 -6.12 6.60 -20.04
N LYS A 51 -7.35 6.80 -19.55
CA LYS A 51 -7.67 7.90 -18.63
C LYS A 51 -6.90 7.81 -17.31
N ALA A 52 -6.79 6.62 -16.72
CA ALA A 52 -6.03 6.45 -15.48
C ALA A 52 -4.52 6.75 -15.67
N VAL A 53 -3.96 6.34 -16.81
CA VAL A 53 -2.58 6.67 -17.20
C VAL A 53 -2.41 8.16 -17.41
N GLU A 54 -3.35 8.81 -18.12
CA GLU A 54 -3.32 10.24 -18.39
C GLU A 54 -3.37 11.05 -17.08
N ILE A 55 -4.26 10.72 -16.14
CA ILE A 55 -4.32 11.40 -14.83
C ILE A 55 -3.01 11.22 -14.06
N LEU A 56 -2.44 10.01 -14.03
CA LEU A 56 -1.25 9.73 -13.24
C LEU A 56 0.03 10.32 -13.85
N MET A 57 0.18 10.25 -15.17
CA MET A 57 1.39 10.64 -15.90
C MET A 57 1.32 12.03 -16.50
N GLY A 58 0.12 12.62 -16.54
CA GLY A 58 -0.12 13.96 -17.03
C GLY A 58 0.69 15.02 -16.29
N ASN A 59 0.79 16.17 -16.94
CA ASN A 59 1.44 17.36 -16.40
C ASN A 59 0.47 18.26 -15.61
N ASP A 60 -0.75 17.79 -15.43
CA ASP A 60 -1.77 18.44 -14.62
C ASP A 60 -1.36 18.47 -13.14
N GLN A 61 -1.97 19.40 -12.42
CA GLN A 61 -1.66 19.63 -11.01
C GLN A 61 -1.90 18.37 -10.17
N GLU A 62 -2.99 17.65 -10.43
CA GLU A 62 -3.36 16.44 -9.68
C GLU A 62 -2.28 15.35 -9.77
N GLY A 63 -1.83 15.01 -10.99
CA GLY A 63 -0.79 14.01 -11.20
C GLY A 63 0.55 14.40 -10.58
N LYS A 64 0.94 15.68 -10.66
CA LYS A 64 2.17 16.20 -10.03
C LYS A 64 2.12 16.11 -8.51
N GLU A 65 0.99 16.49 -7.91
CA GLU A 65 0.81 16.39 -6.46
C GLU A 65 0.82 14.94 -5.98
N MET A 66 0.20 14.03 -6.74
CA MET A 66 0.20 12.61 -6.45
C MET A 66 1.63 12.04 -6.40
N ARG A 67 2.45 12.35 -7.40
CA ARG A 67 3.87 11.94 -7.45
C ARG A 67 4.69 12.58 -6.32
N THR A 68 4.38 13.83 -5.96
CA THR A 68 5.04 14.53 -4.84
C THR A 68 4.72 13.88 -3.50
N ARG A 69 3.45 13.55 -3.25
CA ARG A 69 3.03 12.82 -2.03
C ARG A 69 3.69 11.44 -1.96
N ALA A 70 3.70 10.71 -3.07
CA ALA A 70 4.36 9.40 -3.15
C ALA A 70 5.85 9.49 -2.83
N LYS A 71 6.56 10.51 -3.35
CA LYS A 71 7.98 10.75 -3.02
C LYS A 71 8.18 11.03 -1.52
N LYS A 72 7.38 11.94 -0.93
CA LYS A 72 7.46 12.25 0.50
C LYS A 72 7.21 11.01 1.38
N LEU A 73 6.25 10.18 0.99
CA LEU A 73 5.96 8.93 1.69
C LEU A 73 7.13 7.94 1.59
N GLY A 74 7.73 7.80 0.41
CA GLY A 74 8.93 6.99 0.21
C GLY A 74 10.12 7.47 1.03
N ASP A 75 10.37 8.78 1.06
CA ASP A 75 11.43 9.38 1.87
C ASP A 75 11.18 9.16 3.38
N ALA A 76 9.93 9.24 3.82
CA ALA A 76 9.56 8.95 5.22
C ALA A 76 9.77 7.48 5.57
N ALA A 77 9.31 6.55 4.73
CA ALA A 77 9.51 5.12 4.93
C ALA A 77 10.99 4.74 4.96
N LYS A 78 11.83 5.41 4.15
CA LYS A 78 13.27 5.20 4.18
C LYS A 78 13.88 5.63 5.52
N ARG A 79 13.49 6.79 6.05
CA ARG A 79 13.99 7.27 7.35
C ARG A 79 13.61 6.35 8.51
N THR A 80 12.44 5.72 8.49
CA THR A 80 12.01 4.86 9.61
C THR A 80 12.80 3.55 9.70
N ILE A 81 13.42 3.09 8.60
CA ILE A 81 14.20 1.84 8.56
C ILE A 81 15.71 2.06 8.70
N GLU A 82 16.20 3.30 8.59
CA GLU A 82 17.59 3.66 8.85
C GLU A 82 17.95 3.46 10.33
N GLU A 83 19.24 3.34 10.64
CA GLU A 83 19.70 3.16 12.02
C GLU A 83 19.23 4.31 12.90
N GLY A 84 18.62 3.97 14.04
CA GLY A 84 17.98 4.92 14.94
C GLY A 84 16.56 5.35 14.53
N GLY A 85 16.05 4.89 13.38
CA GLY A 85 14.66 5.12 12.95
C GLY A 85 13.63 4.26 13.71
N ASP A 86 12.36 4.68 13.69
CA ASP A 86 11.31 4.05 14.50
C ASP A 86 11.10 2.56 14.18
N SER A 87 11.05 2.18 12.90
CA SER A 87 10.88 0.77 12.51
C SER A 87 12.11 -0.07 12.84
N TYR A 88 13.31 0.51 12.70
CA TYR A 88 14.55 -0.13 13.13
C TYR A 88 14.56 -0.39 14.63
N ASN A 89 14.24 0.61 15.44
CA ASN A 89 14.21 0.52 16.90
C ASN A 89 13.16 -0.48 17.39
N ASN A 90 11.97 -0.50 16.76
CA ASN A 90 10.93 -1.47 17.08
C ASN A 90 11.39 -2.92 16.84
N LEU A 91 12.12 -3.16 15.75
CA LEU A 91 12.66 -4.49 15.46
C LEU A 91 13.74 -4.90 16.48
N VAL A 92 14.63 -3.97 16.86
CA VAL A 92 15.64 -4.21 17.90
C VAL A 92 14.98 -4.56 19.24
N GLN A 93 13.97 -3.78 19.65
CA GLN A 93 13.21 -4.04 20.88
C GLN A 93 12.55 -5.43 20.86
N LEU A 94 11.90 -5.80 19.75
CA LEU A 94 11.31 -7.13 19.60
C LEU A 94 12.36 -8.24 19.75
N ILE A 95 13.55 -8.07 19.18
CA ILE A 95 14.65 -9.05 19.31
C ILE A 95 15.10 -9.18 20.76
N ASP A 96 15.23 -8.06 21.48
CA ASP A 96 15.67 -8.06 22.87
C ASP A 96 14.63 -8.64 23.83
N GLU A 97 13.33 -8.42 23.55
CA GLU A 97 12.24 -9.11 24.24
C GLU A 97 12.32 -10.63 24.04
N LEU A 98 12.52 -11.09 22.79
CA LEU A 98 12.65 -12.51 22.48
C LEU A 98 13.88 -13.16 23.16
N LYS A 99 15.01 -12.45 23.22
CA LYS A 99 16.20 -12.91 23.97
C LYS A 99 15.90 -13.05 25.46
N SER A 100 15.24 -12.05 26.03
CA SER A 100 14.89 -12.02 27.46
C SER A 100 13.94 -13.17 27.82
N LEU A 101 12.94 -13.43 26.96
CA LEU A 101 12.02 -14.56 27.10
C LEU A 101 12.73 -15.92 27.01
N LYS A 102 13.75 -16.05 26.16
CA LYS A 102 14.54 -17.29 26.05
C LYS A 102 15.34 -17.56 27.32
N ILE A 103 15.96 -16.51 27.90
CA ILE A 103 16.76 -16.63 29.12
C ILE A 103 15.87 -16.98 30.31
N SER A 104 14.73 -16.29 30.46
CA SER A 104 13.79 -16.58 31.56
C SER A 104 13.28 -18.03 31.51
N LYS A 105 12.98 -18.54 30.30
CA LYS A 105 12.56 -19.93 30.12
C LYS A 105 13.64 -20.95 30.50
N ALA A 106 14.91 -20.65 30.22
CA ALA A 106 16.04 -21.52 30.59
C ALA A 106 16.36 -21.52 32.08
N LEU A 107 16.02 -20.44 32.81
CA LEU A 107 16.19 -20.35 34.26
C LEU A 107 15.04 -21.02 35.04
N CYS A 108 13.88 -21.22 34.41
CA CYS A 108 12.71 -21.90 34.98
C CYS A 108 12.63 -23.40 34.65
N SER A 109 13.59 -23.94 33.90
CA SER A 109 13.73 -25.37 33.56
C SER A 109 14.90 -25.99 34.30
#